data_AF-A0A959J7B4-F1
#
_entry.id   AF-A0A959J7B4-F1
#
_cell.length_a   1.000
_cell.length_b   1.000
_cell.length_c   1.000
_cell.angle_alpha   90.00
_cell.angle_beta   90.00
_cell.angle_gamma   90.00
#
_symmetry.space_group_name_H-M   'P 1'
#
loop_
_entity.id
_entity.type
_entity.pdbx_description
1 polymer ?
#
loop_
_entity_poly.entity_id
_entity_poly.type
_entity_poly.pdbx_seq_one_letter_code
_entity_poly.pdbx_strand_id
1 'polypeptide(L)'
;MKKLFYTTLCMLIPVLSFCQFNSSIDLAVGLDYSYRNLSTSETDEIHNTIIEIRKQERAKTGLRFGFNYNKRLAKKLVFKTGLRYASKGYKSEKKGGLRYESEYATGVYVLDPSLVHEYQYVYNYWFLELPLAVRFELSKKKFSPYIETGLS
;
A
#
# COMPACT_ATOMS: atom_id res chain seq x y z
N MET A 1 34.07 15.05 27.50
CA MET A 1 32.97 14.16 27.07
C MET A 1 31.81 14.09 28.06
N LYS A 2 32.03 13.73 29.34
CA LYS A 2 30.95 13.63 30.35
C LYS A 2 30.12 14.91 30.52
N LYS A 3 30.76 16.10 30.56
CA LYS A 3 30.07 17.39 30.68
C LYS A 3 29.15 17.68 29.49
N LEU A 4 29.59 17.36 28.27
CA LEU A 4 28.80 17.53 27.04
C LEU A 4 27.55 16.66 27.05
N PHE A 5 27.67 15.41 27.54
CA PHE A 5 26.58 14.47 27.71
C PHE A 5 25.53 14.96 28.71
N TYR A 6 25.95 15.45 29.87
CA TYR A 6 25.01 16.01 30.86
C TYR A 6 24.32 17.28 30.35
N THR A 7 25.02 18.15 29.61
CA THR A 7 24.38 19.33 29.00
C THR A 7 23.39 18.96 27.90
N THR A 8 23.67 17.95 27.07
CA THR A 8 22.69 17.46 26.07
C THR A 8 21.50 16.81 26.75
N LEU A 9 21.73 16.01 27.79
CA LEU A 9 20.66 15.40 28.58
C LEU A 9 19.77 16.47 29.23
N CYS A 10 20.36 17.51 29.84
CA CYS A 10 19.60 18.62 30.43
C CYS A 10 18.81 19.45 29.42
N MET A 11 19.31 19.61 28.18
CA MET A 11 18.55 20.27 27.11
C MET A 11 17.38 19.43 26.58
N LEU A 12 17.42 18.10 26.75
CA LEU A 12 16.32 17.21 26.38
C LEU A 12 15.20 17.16 27.44
N ILE A 13 15.49 17.52 28.70
CA ILE A 13 14.50 17.51 29.78
C ILE A 13 13.30 18.43 29.49
N PRO A 14 13.46 19.69 29.02
CA PRO A 14 12.33 20.53 28.61
C PRO A 14 11.45 19.85 27.55
N VAL A 15 12.07 19.25 26.52
CA VAL A 15 11.37 18.53 25.43
C VAL A 15 10.57 17.34 25.96
N LEU A 16 11.07 16.64 26.98
CA LEU A 16 10.41 15.50 27.61
C LEU A 16 9.38 15.91 28.69
N SER A 17 9.59 17.06 29.34
CA SER A 17 8.79 17.54 30.48
C SER A 17 7.50 18.27 30.09
N PHE A 18 7.34 18.68 28.82
CA PHE A 18 6.04 19.07 28.26
C PHE A 18 5.15 17.85 27.99
N CYS A 19 4.85 17.09 29.03
CA CYS A 19 3.98 15.91 29.04
C CYS A 19 2.47 16.27 28.97
N GLN A 20 2.13 17.31 28.20
CA GLN A 20 0.79 17.54 27.67
C GLN A 20 0.83 17.33 26.16
N PHE A 21 1.38 16.19 25.72
CA PHE A 21 1.46 15.87 24.30
C PHE A 21 0.03 15.69 23.76
N ASN A 22 -0.49 16.78 23.20
CA ASN A 22 -1.63 16.80 22.28
C ASN A 22 -1.21 16.22 20.92
N SER A 23 -0.19 15.37 20.86
CA SER A 23 0.25 14.71 19.65
C SER A 23 0.68 13.27 19.91
N SER A 24 0.52 12.42 18.91
CA SER A 24 0.98 11.03 18.94
C SER A 24 1.59 10.65 17.60
N ILE A 25 2.43 9.62 17.62
CA ILE A 25 2.91 8.97 16.40
C ILE A 25 2.32 7.56 16.39
N ASP A 26 1.61 7.21 15.32
CA ASP A 26 1.01 5.89 15.12
C ASP A 26 1.73 5.19 13.97
N LEU A 27 2.08 3.92 14.16
CA LEU A 27 2.54 3.03 13.10
C LEU A 27 1.31 2.36 12.46
N ALA A 28 1.19 2.47 11.13
CA ALA A 28 0.13 1.84 10.36
C ALA A 28 0.73 0.71 9.53
N VAL A 29 0.16 -0.49 9.61
CA VAL A 29 0.47 -1.64 8.76
C VAL A 29 -0.85 -2.27 8.35
N GLY A 30 -0.99 -2.62 7.07
CA GLY A 30 -2.21 -3.18 6.52
C GLY A 30 -1.95 -4.04 5.28
N LEU A 31 -2.86 -4.97 5.04
CA LEU A 31 -2.94 -5.72 3.79
C LEU A 31 -4.03 -5.10 2.94
N ASP A 32 -3.70 -4.77 1.70
CA ASP A 32 -4.62 -4.14 0.77
C ASP A 32 -5.08 -5.18 -0.28
N TYR A 33 -6.36 -5.14 -0.64
CA TYR A 33 -6.89 -5.90 -1.78
C TYR A 33 -7.44 -4.91 -2.81
N SER A 34 -6.85 -4.91 -4.00
CA SER A 34 -7.18 -3.94 -5.05
C SER A 34 -8.47 -4.35 -5.79
N TYR A 35 -9.27 -3.37 -6.21
CA TYR A 35 -10.42 -3.59 -7.08
C TYR A 35 -10.48 -2.48 -8.12
N ARG A 36 -10.83 -2.84 -9.36
CA ARG A 36 -10.97 -1.89 -10.47
C ARG A 36 -12.15 -2.31 -11.34
N ASN A 37 -13.02 -1.35 -11.64
CA ASN A 37 -14.06 -1.49 -12.65
C ASN A 37 -13.66 -0.69 -13.89
N LEU A 38 -13.77 -1.30 -15.07
CA LEU A 38 -13.44 -0.70 -16.36
C LEU A 38 -14.69 -0.72 -17.24
N SER A 39 -15.14 0.47 -17.64
CA SER A 39 -16.22 0.68 -18.59
C SER A 39 -15.72 1.59 -19.71
N THR A 40 -16.18 1.35 -20.94
CA THR A 40 -16.00 2.26 -22.07
C THR A 40 -17.37 2.58 -22.66
N SER A 41 -17.50 3.80 -23.18
CA SER A 41 -18.67 4.26 -23.93
C SER A 41 -18.40 4.30 -25.45
N GLU A 42 -17.16 4.01 -25.86
CA GLU A 42 -16.73 4.07 -27.25
C GLU A 42 -16.83 2.68 -27.91
N THR A 43 -17.23 2.67 -29.19
CA THR A 43 -17.37 1.46 -30.02
C THR A 43 -16.04 0.94 -30.60
N ASP A 44 -14.91 1.57 -30.26
CA ASP A 44 -13.60 1.18 -30.78
C ASP A 44 -13.19 -0.23 -30.33
N GLU A 45 -12.97 -1.12 -31.29
CA GLU A 45 -12.63 -2.54 -31.05
C GLU A 45 -11.33 -2.72 -30.26
N ILE A 46 -10.34 -1.85 -30.47
CA ILE A 46 -9.07 -1.88 -29.75
C ILE A 46 -9.29 -1.60 -28.25
N HIS A 47 -10.10 -0.59 -27.93
CA HIS A 47 -10.41 -0.24 -26.53
C HIS A 47 -11.17 -1.37 -25.83
N ASN A 48 -12.13 -1.98 -26.53
CA ASN A 48 -12.88 -3.13 -26.00
C ASN A 48 -11.97 -4.33 -25.73
N THR A 49 -11.04 -4.64 -26.64
CA THR A 49 -10.09 -5.74 -26.47
C THR A 49 -9.17 -5.51 -25.26
N ILE A 50 -8.65 -4.29 -25.08
CA ILE A 50 -7.81 -3.95 -23.92
C ILE A 50 -8.60 -4.08 -22.61
N ILE A 51 -9.85 -3.65 -22.59
CA ILE A 51 -10.71 -3.75 -21.40
C ILE A 51 -11.02 -5.21 -21.07
N GLU A 52 -11.32 -6.04 -22.06
CA GLU A 52 -11.56 -7.47 -21.83
C GLU A 52 -10.33 -8.18 -21.25
N ILE A 53 -9.14 -7.91 -21.80
CA ILE A 53 -7.89 -8.45 -21.25
C ILE A 53 -7.71 -8.02 -19.79
N ARG A 54 -7.98 -6.75 -19.48
CA ARG A 54 -7.85 -6.21 -18.11
C ARG A 54 -8.94 -6.69 -17.16
N LYS A 55 -10.11 -7.08 -17.65
CA LYS A 55 -11.19 -7.68 -16.84
C LYS A 55 -10.85 -9.10 -16.40
N GLN A 56 -9.99 -9.80 -17.14
CA GLN A 56 -9.49 -11.12 -16.76
C GLN A 56 -8.34 -11.06 -15.73
N GLU A 57 -7.84 -9.87 -15.40
CA GLU A 57 -6.82 -9.70 -14.37
C GLU A 57 -7.42 -9.89 -12.96
N ARG A 58 -6.66 -10.57 -12.09
CA ARG A 58 -7.00 -10.73 -10.68
C ARG A 58 -6.22 -9.74 -9.84
N ALA A 59 -6.85 -9.26 -8.77
CA ALA A 59 -6.19 -8.39 -7.82
C ALA A 59 -5.01 -9.11 -7.13
N LYS A 60 -3.93 -8.37 -6.94
CA LYS A 60 -2.78 -8.82 -6.14
C LYS A 60 -2.93 -8.25 -4.73
N THR A 61 -2.66 -9.09 -3.72
CA THR A 61 -2.56 -8.63 -2.34
C THR A 61 -1.40 -7.65 -2.20
N GLY A 62 -1.73 -6.46 -1.72
CA GLY A 62 -0.83 -5.37 -1.46
C GLY A 62 -0.41 -5.29 -0.01
N LEU A 63 0.65 -4.54 0.25
CA LEU A 63 1.10 -4.18 1.59
C LEU A 63 1.07 -2.66 1.72
N ARG A 64 0.56 -2.19 2.86
CA ARG A 64 0.60 -0.79 3.24
C ARG A 64 1.32 -0.66 4.57
N PHE A 65 2.28 0.24 4.66
CA PHE A 65 2.94 0.54 5.93
C PHE A 65 3.36 2.00 6.01
N GLY A 66 3.46 2.56 7.22
CA GLY A 66 3.92 3.93 7.39
C GLY A 66 3.68 4.49 8.77
N PHE A 67 3.96 5.78 8.91
CA PHE A 67 3.83 6.51 10.16
C PHE A 67 2.82 7.63 10.00
N ASN A 68 2.02 7.83 11.05
CA ASN A 68 1.10 8.96 11.14
C ASN A 68 1.45 9.81 12.33
N TYR A 69 1.55 11.11 12.11
CA TYR A 69 1.54 12.11 13.14
C TYR A 69 0.10 12.58 13.40
N ASN A 70 -0.36 12.41 14.63
CA ASN A 70 -1.65 12.91 15.08
C ASN A 70 -1.45 14.15 15.93
N LYS A 71 -2.24 15.18 15.70
CA LYS A 71 -2.29 16.40 16.50
C LYS A 71 -3.72 16.63 16.98
N ARG A 72 -3.95 16.54 18.27
CA ARG A 72 -5.20 16.87 18.95
C ARG A 72 -5.44 18.38 18.84
N LEU A 73 -6.48 18.74 18.08
CA LEU A 73 -6.92 20.11 17.87
C LEU A 73 -7.93 20.55 18.94
N ALA A 74 -8.77 19.61 19.39
CA ALA A 74 -9.77 19.84 20.43
C ALA A 74 -9.94 18.59 21.30
N LYS A 75 -10.79 18.65 22.34
CA LYS A 75 -10.98 17.52 23.28
C LYS A 75 -11.27 16.19 22.59
N LYS A 76 -12.02 16.19 21.48
CA LYS A 76 -12.42 15.00 20.70
C LYS A 76 -11.94 15.01 19.24
N LEU A 77 -11.25 16.08 18.81
CA LEU A 77 -10.87 16.28 17.41
C LEU A 77 -9.36 16.12 17.26
N VAL A 78 -8.95 15.27 16.34
CA VAL A 78 -7.54 14.96 16.07
C VAL A 78 -7.30 15.09 14.57
N PHE A 79 -6.32 15.90 14.20
CA PHE A 79 -5.82 15.96 12.84
C PHE A 79 -4.71 14.92 12.66
N LYS A 80 -4.75 14.19 11.56
CA LYS A 80 -3.82 13.11 11.26
C LYS A 80 -3.15 13.40 9.92
N THR A 81 -1.84 13.44 9.95
CA THR A 81 -1.00 13.48 8.76
C THR A 81 0.13 12.47 8.86
N GLY A 82 0.94 12.26 7.83
CA GLY A 82 2.00 11.26 7.89
C GLY A 82 2.60 10.94 6.54
N LEU A 83 3.33 9.84 6.52
CA LEU A 83 3.94 9.28 5.33
C LEU A 83 3.67 7.78 5.31
N ARG A 84 3.04 7.30 4.25
CA ARG A 84 2.75 5.88 4.07
C ARG A 84 3.24 5.40 2.72
N TYR A 85 3.66 4.17 2.68
CA TYR A 85 3.89 3.41 1.47
C TYR A 85 2.71 2.46 1.25
N ALA A 86 2.23 2.38 0.01
CA ALA A 86 1.24 1.39 -0.40
C ALA A 86 1.69 0.71 -1.69
N SER A 87 1.71 -0.61 -1.70
CA SER A 87 1.91 -1.42 -2.89
C SER A 87 0.57 -1.98 -3.35
N LYS A 88 0.14 -1.62 -4.55
CA LYS A 88 -1.08 -2.15 -5.19
C LYS A 88 -0.73 -2.85 -6.49
N GLY A 89 -1.59 -3.71 -7.00
CA GLY A 89 -1.26 -4.42 -8.22
C GLY A 89 -2.32 -5.37 -8.72
N TYR A 90 -2.09 -5.84 -9.93
CA TYR A 90 -2.92 -6.82 -10.63
C TYR A 90 -2.02 -7.89 -11.24
N LYS A 91 -2.55 -9.10 -11.39
CA LYS A 91 -1.87 -10.21 -12.04
C LYS A 91 -2.82 -10.86 -13.03
N SER A 92 -2.34 -11.18 -14.22
CA SER A 92 -3.09 -12.01 -15.16
C SER A 92 -3.23 -13.43 -14.62
N GLU A 93 -4.14 -14.21 -15.19
CA GLU A 93 -4.07 -15.66 -15.00
C GLU A 93 -2.79 -16.22 -15.61
N LYS A 94 -2.28 -17.32 -15.05
CA LYS A 94 -1.13 -18.03 -15.61
C LYS A 94 -1.58 -18.68 -16.91
N LYS A 95 -0.91 -18.32 -18.02
CA LYS A 95 -1.15 -18.93 -19.32
C LYS A 95 -0.01 -19.89 -19.61
N GLY A 96 -0.36 -21.16 -19.82
CA GLY A 96 0.58 -22.20 -20.24
C GLY A 96 0.73 -22.24 -21.76
N GLY A 97 1.64 -23.09 -22.23
CA GLY A 97 1.80 -23.38 -23.66
C GLY A 97 2.84 -22.52 -24.37
N LEU A 98 3.73 -21.85 -23.62
CA LEU A 98 5.01 -21.43 -24.20
C LEU A 98 5.73 -22.67 -24.70
N ARG A 99 6.23 -22.60 -25.95
CA ARG A 99 7.00 -23.67 -26.57
C ARG A 99 8.31 -23.08 -27.05
N TYR A 100 9.37 -23.85 -26.92
CA TYR A 100 10.71 -23.46 -27.31
C TYR A 100 11.15 -24.23 -28.54
N GLU A 101 11.98 -23.61 -29.38
CA GLU A 101 12.51 -24.25 -30.58
C GLU A 101 13.32 -25.52 -30.25
N SER A 102 14.01 -25.53 -29.10
CA SER A 102 14.74 -26.70 -28.60
C SER A 102 13.86 -27.94 -28.36
N GLU A 103 12.57 -27.74 -28.10
CA GLU A 103 11.59 -28.82 -27.90
C GLU A 103 11.12 -29.45 -29.22
N TYR A 104 11.54 -28.88 -30.35
CA TYR A 104 11.27 -29.36 -31.70
C TYR A 104 12.54 -29.86 -32.42
N ALA A 105 13.67 -30.01 -31.71
CA ALA A 105 14.95 -30.39 -32.31
C ALA A 105 14.92 -31.72 -33.09
N THR A 106 14.02 -32.64 -32.74
CA THR A 106 13.83 -33.94 -33.41
C THR A 106 12.68 -33.96 -34.42
N GLY A 107 12.06 -32.82 -34.72
CA GLY A 107 10.88 -32.72 -35.61
C GLY A 107 9.56 -33.17 -34.96
N VAL A 108 9.60 -33.62 -33.71
CA VAL A 108 8.43 -33.97 -32.89
C VAL A 108 8.52 -33.15 -31.61
N TYR A 109 7.39 -32.60 -31.16
CA TYR A 109 7.33 -31.86 -29.90
C TYR A 109 7.60 -32.81 -28.71
N VAL A 110 8.70 -32.55 -28.01
CA VAL A 110 9.03 -33.22 -26.74
C VAL A 110 9.15 -32.14 -25.67
N LEU A 111 8.24 -32.18 -24.68
CA LEU A 111 8.24 -31.24 -23.56
C LEU A 111 9.53 -31.39 -22.76
N ASP A 112 10.32 -30.32 -22.68
CA ASP A 112 11.52 -30.29 -21.85
C ASP A 112 11.17 -29.70 -20.47
N PRO A 113 11.12 -30.49 -19.39
CA PRO A 113 10.72 -30.01 -18.07
C PRO A 113 11.69 -29.00 -17.44
N SER A 114 12.87 -28.77 -18.04
CA SER A 114 13.83 -27.76 -17.57
C SER A 114 13.49 -26.33 -18.01
N LEU A 115 12.58 -26.17 -18.97
CA LEU A 115 12.16 -24.87 -19.51
C LEU A 115 10.87 -24.36 -18.84
N VAL A 116 10.57 -23.07 -19.00
CA VAL A 116 9.41 -22.42 -18.38
C VAL A 116 8.23 -22.36 -19.35
N HIS A 117 7.19 -23.15 -19.12
CA HIS A 117 6.03 -23.21 -20.04
C HIS A 117 4.87 -22.31 -19.66
N GLU A 118 4.96 -21.63 -18.52
CA GLU A 118 3.95 -20.71 -18.01
C GLU A 118 4.44 -19.26 -18.02
N TYR A 119 3.59 -18.34 -18.46
CA TYR A 119 3.82 -16.91 -18.28
C TYR A 119 2.67 -16.25 -17.54
N GLN A 120 3.01 -15.18 -16.83
CA GLN A 120 2.07 -14.37 -16.09
C GLN A 120 2.51 -12.90 -16.11
N TYR A 121 1.60 -12.00 -16.44
CA TYR A 121 1.84 -10.58 -16.32
C TYR A 121 1.49 -10.11 -14.91
N VAL A 122 2.42 -9.37 -14.29
CA VAL A 122 2.25 -8.81 -12.95
C VAL A 122 2.51 -7.32 -12.98
N TYR A 123 1.50 -6.53 -12.64
CA TYR A 123 1.56 -5.09 -12.54
C TYR A 123 1.69 -4.69 -11.07
N ASN A 124 2.70 -3.90 -10.75
CA ASN A 124 2.93 -3.36 -9.42
C ASN A 124 2.95 -1.83 -9.47
N TYR A 125 2.14 -1.21 -8.62
CA TYR A 125 2.05 0.22 -8.44
C TYR A 125 2.46 0.56 -7.01
N TRP A 126 3.42 1.45 -6.88
CA TRP A 126 3.95 1.87 -5.59
C TRP A 126 3.55 3.32 -5.35
N PHE A 127 2.90 3.56 -4.23
CA PHE A 127 2.39 4.87 -3.85
C PHE A 127 3.09 5.33 -2.58
N LEU A 128 3.47 6.61 -2.59
CA LEU A 128 3.83 7.35 -1.40
C LEU A 128 2.66 8.27 -1.06
N GLU A 129 2.02 8.01 0.07
CA GLU A 129 0.79 8.65 0.48
C GLU A 129 1.06 9.63 1.62
N LEU A 130 0.46 10.82 1.51
CA LEU A 130 0.41 11.83 2.55
C LEU A 130 -1.03 11.90 3.06
N PRO A 131 -1.43 11.04 4.02
CA PRO A 131 -2.77 11.08 4.55
C PRO A 131 -3.05 12.47 5.16
N LEU A 132 -4.22 13.03 4.89
CA LEU A 132 -4.74 14.23 5.51
C LEU A 132 -6.14 13.90 6.00
N ALA A 133 -6.26 13.60 7.30
CA ALA A 133 -7.50 13.12 7.87
C ALA A 133 -7.84 13.84 9.18
N VAL A 134 -9.14 13.92 9.45
CA VAL A 134 -9.69 14.36 10.73
C VAL A 134 -10.35 13.16 11.39
N ARG A 135 -9.94 12.89 12.63
CA ARG A 135 -10.46 11.84 13.50
C ARG A 135 -11.27 12.46 14.62
N PHE A 136 -12.50 11.97 14.80
CA PHE A 136 -13.36 12.30 15.93
C PHE A 136 -13.40 11.12 16.91
N GLU A 137 -12.90 11.35 18.13
CA GLU A 137 -12.86 10.36 19.21
C GLU A 137 -14.11 10.51 20.11
N LEU A 138 -14.89 9.44 20.26
CA LEU A 138 -16.11 9.47 21.07
C LEU A 138 -15.80 9.56 22.57
N SER A 139 -14.69 8.95 23.02
CA SER A 139 -14.27 8.83 24.41
C SER A 139 -12.76 9.06 24.58
N LYS A 140 -12.31 9.26 25.82
CA LYS A 140 -10.88 9.41 26.19
C LYS A 140 -10.34 8.21 26.98
N LYS A 141 -11.06 7.09 26.98
CA LYS A 141 -10.65 5.88 27.69
C LYS A 141 -9.61 5.10 26.86
N LYS A 142 -8.94 4.12 27.48
CA LYS A 142 -7.94 3.24 26.83
C LYS A 142 -8.46 2.61 25.52
N PHE A 143 -9.75 2.26 25.51
CA PHE A 143 -10.47 1.86 24.31
C PHE A 143 -11.46 2.97 23.96
N SER A 144 -11.29 3.57 22.78
CA SER A 144 -12.23 4.56 22.28
C SER A 144 -12.57 4.26 20.83
N PRO A 145 -13.85 4.08 20.49
CA PRO A 145 -14.27 4.14 19.11
C PRO A 145 -14.01 5.55 18.56
N TYR A 146 -13.69 5.60 17.27
CA TYR A 146 -13.46 6.85 16.55
C TYR A 146 -14.01 6.74 15.14
N ILE A 147 -14.28 7.90 14.54
CA ILE A 147 -14.62 8.03 13.12
C ILE A 147 -13.53 8.87 12.48
N GLU A 148 -12.99 8.42 11.35
CA GLU A 148 -11.94 9.11 10.60
C GLU A 148 -12.45 9.40 9.19
N THR A 149 -12.25 10.63 8.73
CA THR A 149 -12.54 11.05 7.35
C THR A 149 -11.36 11.84 6.82
N GLY A 150 -10.99 11.65 5.55
CA GLY A 150 -9.81 12.29 4.99
C GLY A 150 -9.46 11.80 3.59
N LEU A 151 -8.36 12.34 3.10
CA LEU A 151 -7.74 11.99 1.82
C LEU A 151 -6.43 11.24 2.10
N SER A 152 -6.11 10.24 1.29
CA SER A 152 -4.85 9.48 1.37
C SER A 152 -4.38 9.07 0.00
#